data_AF-A0A0M7A771-F1
#
_entry.id   AF-A0A0M7A771-F1
#
_cell.length_a   1.000
_cell.length_b   1.000
_cell.length_c   1.000
_cell.angle_alpha   90.00
_cell.angle_beta   90.00
_cell.angle_gamma   90.00
#
_symmetry.space_group_name_H-M   'P 1'
#
loop_
_entity.id
_entity.type
_entity.pdbx_description
1 polymer ?
#
loop_
_entity_poly.entity_id
_entity_poly.type
_entity_poly.pdbx_seq_one_letter_code
_entity_poly.pdbx_strand_id
1 'polypeptide(L)'
;MSLALETSAGSVAADAFMGRDADILTEIASPGVAAAIWQRTPEPGFQSWIDGLGKDQLPDFRTVVPVHLAEAAVITACETSGLKASPERDVLASDIGALAVMMARILDVDHVRVRLDVADEVMCPKFHIDRVPARLLCTYRGSGTEYVPLGFEADPKRIRRVKRGAAALFRGALWDTDETTGILHRSPEVTPEDGPRLLLVIDPVA
;
A
#
# COMPACT_ATOMS: atom_id res chain seq x y z
N MET A 1 7.56 -41.60 29.82
CA MET A 1 7.54 -40.12 29.89
C MET A 1 7.31 -39.60 28.48
N SER A 2 6.06 -39.21 28.20
CA SER A 2 5.67 -38.64 26.90
C SER A 2 6.02 -37.16 26.90
N LEU A 3 6.94 -36.74 26.03
CA LEU A 3 7.17 -35.33 25.73
C LEU A 3 6.01 -34.88 24.83
N ALA A 4 5.10 -34.10 25.39
CA ALA A 4 4.16 -33.33 24.59
C ALA A 4 4.97 -32.29 23.81
N LEU A 5 4.96 -32.42 22.48
CA LEU A 5 5.29 -31.32 21.59
C LEU A 5 4.18 -30.29 21.77
N GLU A 6 4.42 -29.29 22.63
CA GLU A 6 3.67 -28.04 22.61
C GLU A 6 3.95 -27.40 21.25
N THR A 7 3.02 -27.53 20.32
CA THR A 7 2.92 -26.63 19.18
C THR A 7 2.63 -25.25 19.77
N SER A 8 3.66 -24.41 19.95
CA SER A 8 3.42 -23.00 20.24
C SER A 8 2.61 -22.44 19.08
N ALA A 9 1.37 -22.04 19.32
CA ALA A 9 0.68 -21.17 18.39
C ALA A 9 1.60 -19.96 18.20
N GLY A 10 2.10 -19.74 16.98
CA GLY A 10 2.99 -18.61 16.68
C GLY A 10 2.38 -17.30 17.19
N SER A 11 3.22 -16.39 17.69
CA SER A 11 2.73 -15.09 18.15
C SER A 11 2.04 -14.35 17.00
N VAL A 12 1.09 -13.49 17.33
CA VAL A 12 0.39 -12.70 16.31
C VAL A 12 1.00 -11.32 16.27
N ALA A 13 1.47 -10.90 15.09
CA ALA A 13 1.85 -9.53 14.83
C ALA A 13 0.57 -8.69 14.68
N ALA A 14 0.18 -7.94 15.70
CA ALA A 14 -1.10 -7.21 15.74
C ALA A 14 -0.93 -5.68 15.72
N ASP A 15 0.31 -5.19 15.75
CA ASP A 15 0.58 -3.77 15.87
C ASP A 15 0.66 -3.07 14.50
N ALA A 16 0.19 -1.82 14.48
CA ALA A 16 0.31 -0.91 13.36
C ALA A 16 1.03 0.37 13.81
N PHE A 17 2.28 0.54 13.40
CA PHE A 17 3.09 1.70 13.77
C PHE A 17 2.94 2.84 12.77
N MET A 18 2.96 4.07 13.27
CA MET A 18 2.74 5.28 12.48
C MET A 18 3.80 6.33 12.84
N GLY A 19 4.35 6.98 11.81
CA GLY A 19 5.43 7.97 11.96
C GLY A 19 5.41 8.99 10.85
N ARG A 20 6.09 10.12 11.05
CA ARG A 20 6.16 11.22 10.06
C ARG A 20 7.38 11.13 9.14
N ASP A 21 8.39 10.38 9.56
CA ASP A 21 9.63 10.14 8.81
C ASP A 21 9.55 8.80 8.07
N ALA A 22 10.18 8.71 6.91
CA ALA A 22 10.11 7.52 6.06
C ALA A 22 10.67 6.25 6.73
N ASP A 23 11.61 6.41 7.66
CA ASP A 23 12.24 5.31 8.41
C ASP A 23 11.23 4.48 9.21
N ILE A 24 10.03 5.01 9.51
CA ILE A 24 8.97 4.22 10.14
C ILE A 24 8.63 2.95 9.35
N LEU A 25 8.79 2.95 8.02
CA LEU A 25 8.50 1.77 7.21
C LEU A 25 9.40 0.58 7.56
N THR A 26 10.58 0.83 8.12
CA THR A 26 11.52 -0.22 8.56
C THR A 26 11.02 -0.99 9.80
N GLU A 27 10.14 -0.37 10.60
CA GLU A 27 9.53 -1.01 11.78
C GLU A 27 8.66 -2.22 11.41
N ILE A 28 8.33 -2.42 10.12
CA ILE A 28 7.66 -3.64 9.67
C ILE A 28 8.47 -4.91 10.00
N ALA A 29 9.79 -4.80 10.19
CA ALA A 29 10.66 -5.91 10.58
C ALA A 29 10.68 -6.16 12.10
N SER A 30 10.15 -5.25 12.91
CA SER A 30 10.10 -5.39 14.36
C SER A 30 9.12 -6.49 14.78
N PRO A 31 9.42 -7.31 15.80
CA PRO A 31 8.49 -8.31 16.32
C PRO A 31 7.14 -7.68 16.70
N GLY A 32 6.03 -8.36 16.40
CA GLY A 32 4.69 -7.88 16.72
C GLY A 32 4.08 -6.86 15.73
N VAL A 33 4.88 -6.27 14.83
CA VAL A 33 4.41 -5.23 13.90
C VAL A 33 3.90 -5.84 12.60
N ALA A 34 2.60 -5.73 12.33
CA ALA A 34 1.99 -6.20 11.07
C ALA A 34 1.77 -5.08 10.05
N ALA A 35 1.84 -3.82 10.45
CA ALA A 35 1.77 -2.69 9.54
C ALA A 35 2.67 -1.53 9.99
N ALA A 36 3.33 -0.89 9.03
CA ALA A 36 4.09 0.34 9.24
C ALA A 36 3.58 1.42 8.28
N ILE A 37 3.23 2.60 8.80
CA ILE A 37 2.54 3.64 8.05
C ILE A 37 3.31 4.95 8.15
N TRP A 38 3.84 5.38 7.01
CA TRP A 38 4.46 6.69 6.84
C TRP A 38 3.40 7.75 6.55
N GLN A 39 3.14 8.57 7.56
CA GLN A 39 2.23 9.71 7.51
C GLN A 39 2.89 10.89 6.81
N ARG A 40 2.71 10.96 5.50
CA ARG A 40 3.04 12.13 4.68
C ARG A 40 1.77 12.74 4.09
N THR A 41 1.84 14.04 3.80
CA THR A 41 0.78 14.78 3.12
C THR A 41 1.35 15.30 1.81
N PRO A 42 0.75 14.98 0.65
CA PRO A 42 1.15 15.56 -0.61
C PRO A 42 0.99 17.07 -0.61
N GLU A 43 1.83 17.78 -1.37
CA GLU A 43 1.71 19.22 -1.55
C GLU A 43 0.29 19.59 -2.07
N PRO A 44 -0.32 20.69 -1.59
CA PRO A 44 -1.67 21.06 -2.01
C PRO A 44 -1.85 21.19 -3.52
N GLY A 45 -0.84 21.72 -4.23
CA GLY A 45 -0.85 21.83 -5.69
C GLY A 45 -0.91 20.48 -6.41
N PHE A 46 -0.13 19.50 -5.93
CA PHE A 46 -0.19 18.14 -6.43
C PHE A 46 -1.57 17.51 -6.19
N GLN A 47 -2.13 17.73 -5.00
CA GLN A 47 -3.44 17.17 -4.67
C GLN A 47 -4.55 17.77 -5.55
N SER A 48 -4.56 19.09 -5.74
CA SER A 48 -5.52 19.75 -6.64
C SER A 48 -5.39 19.27 -8.08
N TRP A 49 -4.15 19.05 -8.55
CA TRP A 49 -3.90 18.49 -9.87
C TRP A 49 -4.49 17.09 -10.03
N ILE A 50 -4.17 16.16 -9.12
CA ILE A 50 -4.60 14.77 -9.29
C ILE A 50 -6.10 14.58 -9.07
N ASP A 51 -6.71 15.36 -8.17
CA ASP A 51 -8.15 15.36 -7.94
C ASP A 51 -8.90 15.95 -9.16
N GLY A 52 -8.26 16.84 -9.92
CA GLY A 52 -8.83 17.49 -11.10
C GLY A 52 -8.73 16.69 -12.41
N LEU A 53 -7.97 15.59 -12.45
CA LEU A 53 -7.85 14.76 -13.65
C LEU A 53 -9.18 14.07 -13.99
N GLY A 54 -9.48 13.93 -15.29
CA GLY A 54 -10.55 13.03 -15.73
C GLY A 54 -10.20 11.58 -15.40
N LYS A 55 -11.20 10.72 -15.15
CA LYS A 55 -10.98 9.29 -14.86
C LYS A 55 -10.10 8.63 -15.93
N ASP A 56 -10.39 8.91 -17.20
CA ASP A 56 -9.69 8.32 -18.35
C ASP A 56 -8.23 8.79 -18.50
N GLN A 57 -7.83 9.83 -17.75
CA GLN A 57 -6.45 10.32 -17.71
C GLN A 57 -5.65 9.72 -16.54
N LEU A 58 -6.32 9.09 -15.57
CA LEU A 58 -5.65 8.42 -14.47
C LEU A 58 -4.90 7.19 -15.01
N PRO A 59 -3.60 7.03 -14.72
CA PRO A 59 -2.85 5.88 -15.17
C PRO A 59 -3.35 4.61 -14.45
N ASP A 60 -3.80 3.62 -15.22
CA ASP A 60 -4.10 2.26 -14.77
C ASP A 60 -3.11 1.32 -15.43
N PHE A 61 -2.29 0.65 -14.62
CA PHE A 61 -1.34 -0.33 -15.14
C PHE A 61 -0.90 -1.32 -14.08
N ARG A 62 -0.35 -2.44 -14.55
CA ARG A 62 0.32 -3.45 -13.73
C ARG A 62 1.54 -3.97 -14.46
N THR A 63 2.70 -3.87 -13.84
CA THR A 63 3.97 -4.33 -14.44
C THR A 63 4.92 -4.88 -13.38
N VAL A 64 5.85 -5.72 -13.81
CA VAL A 64 7.01 -6.15 -13.01
C VAL A 64 8.24 -5.49 -13.62
N VAL A 65 9.01 -4.80 -12.78
CA VAL A 65 10.18 -4.04 -13.23
C VAL A 65 11.33 -4.18 -12.24
N PRO A 66 12.59 -4.09 -12.73
CA PRO A 66 13.70 -3.74 -11.86
C PRO A 66 13.39 -2.45 -11.11
N VAL A 67 13.74 -2.38 -9.83
CA VAL A 67 13.37 -1.27 -8.95
C VAL A 67 13.82 0.08 -9.50
N HIS A 68 15.02 0.14 -10.08
CA HIS A 68 15.57 1.37 -10.67
C HIS A 68 14.82 1.86 -11.93
N LEU A 69 13.90 1.07 -12.48
CA LEU A 69 13.04 1.43 -13.63
C LEU A 69 11.59 1.74 -13.23
N ALA A 70 11.23 1.69 -11.95
CA ALA A 70 9.86 1.91 -11.48
C ALA A 70 9.31 3.30 -11.89
N GLU A 71 10.11 4.36 -11.73
CA GLU A 71 9.72 5.71 -12.14
C GLU A 71 9.46 5.81 -13.65
N ALA A 72 10.36 5.27 -14.48
CA ALA A 72 10.21 5.27 -15.94
C ALA A 72 8.96 4.49 -16.39
N ALA A 73 8.64 3.38 -15.71
CA ALA A 73 7.44 2.61 -15.97
C ALA A 73 6.16 3.41 -15.68
N VAL A 74 6.14 4.20 -14.59
CA VAL A 74 5.01 5.10 -14.27
C VAL A 74 4.89 6.20 -15.32
N ILE A 75 5.99 6.82 -15.74
CA ILE A 75 5.97 7.84 -16.80
C ILE A 75 5.33 7.27 -18.07
N THR A 76 5.74 6.06 -18.45
CA THR A 76 5.20 5.36 -19.64
C THR A 76 3.70 5.07 -19.49
N ALA A 77 3.26 4.68 -18.30
CA ALA A 77 1.84 4.46 -18.01
C ALA A 77 1.03 5.77 -18.08
N CYS A 78 1.56 6.88 -17.56
CA CYS A 78 0.95 8.20 -17.70
C CYS A 78 0.82 8.62 -19.17
N GLU A 79 1.86 8.41 -19.97
CA GLU A 79 1.82 8.72 -21.41
C GLU A 79 0.78 7.87 -22.14
N THR A 80 0.66 6.59 -21.77
CA THR A 80 -0.33 5.66 -22.32
C THR A 80 -1.77 6.07 -21.96
N SER A 81 -2.01 6.63 -20.77
CA SER A 81 -3.31 7.19 -20.38
C SER A 81 -3.57 8.58 -20.96
N GLY A 82 -2.68 9.11 -21.80
CA GLY A 82 -2.80 10.46 -22.38
C GLY A 82 -2.56 11.59 -21.38
N LEU A 83 -1.99 11.28 -20.20
CA LEU A 83 -1.59 12.27 -19.22
C LEU A 83 -0.33 13.00 -19.71
N LYS A 84 -0.50 14.28 -20.03
CA LYS A 84 0.57 15.13 -20.56
C LYS A 84 1.69 15.30 -19.54
N ALA A 85 2.91 15.49 -20.04
CA ALA A 85 4.04 15.87 -19.21
C ALA A 85 3.74 17.16 -18.44
N SER A 86 3.93 17.12 -17.12
CA SER A 86 3.80 18.26 -16.22
C SER A 86 4.68 18.01 -14.98
N PRO A 87 5.03 19.06 -14.21
CA PRO A 87 5.75 18.90 -12.95
C PRO A 87 5.06 17.92 -11.99
N GLU A 88 3.72 17.93 -11.93
CA GLU A 88 2.96 17.07 -11.04
C GLU A 88 2.95 15.60 -11.48
N ARG A 89 2.94 15.33 -12.80
CA ARG A 89 3.16 13.98 -13.34
C ARG A 89 4.54 13.46 -12.92
N ASP A 90 5.56 14.30 -13.01
CA ASP A 90 6.92 13.91 -12.66
C ASP A 90 7.04 13.69 -11.14
N VAL A 91 6.34 14.48 -10.32
CA VAL A 91 6.21 14.24 -8.86
C VAL A 91 5.54 12.91 -8.56
N LEU A 92 4.44 12.55 -9.26
CA LEU A 92 3.77 11.26 -9.08
C LEU A 92 4.72 10.10 -9.39
N ALA A 93 5.40 10.16 -10.54
CA ALA A 93 6.32 9.11 -10.97
C ALA A 93 7.52 8.96 -10.02
N SER A 94 8.10 10.09 -9.60
CA SER A 94 9.23 10.11 -8.67
C SER A 94 8.85 9.60 -7.27
N ASP A 95 7.68 9.97 -6.74
CA ASP A 95 7.19 9.44 -5.45
C ASP A 95 7.00 7.92 -5.52
N ILE A 96 6.38 7.40 -6.59
CA ILE A 96 6.21 5.95 -6.77
C ILE A 96 7.56 5.24 -6.91
N GLY A 97 8.50 5.82 -7.67
CA GLY A 97 9.87 5.31 -7.78
C GLY A 97 10.59 5.25 -6.43
N ALA A 98 10.47 6.30 -5.63
CA ALA A 98 11.04 6.35 -4.29
C ALA A 98 10.44 5.29 -3.35
N LEU A 99 9.10 5.11 -3.37
CA LEU A 99 8.42 4.07 -2.59
C LEU A 99 8.83 2.66 -3.01
N ALA A 100 9.01 2.43 -4.32
CA ALA A 100 9.53 1.16 -4.83
C ALA A 100 10.94 0.88 -4.29
N VAL A 101 11.84 1.88 -4.31
CA VAL A 101 13.19 1.77 -3.75
C VAL A 101 13.16 1.49 -2.24
N MET A 102 12.32 2.19 -1.49
CA MET A 102 12.20 1.99 -0.04
C MET A 102 11.72 0.57 0.29
N MET A 103 10.65 0.11 -0.35
CA MET A 103 10.13 -1.24 -0.15
C MET A 103 11.14 -2.31 -0.55
N ALA A 104 11.81 -2.13 -1.69
CA ALA A 104 12.84 -3.03 -2.18
C ALA A 104 13.99 -3.21 -1.18
N ARG A 105 14.44 -2.11 -0.57
CA ARG A 105 15.47 -2.14 0.48
C ARG A 105 15.01 -2.85 1.75
N ILE A 106 13.76 -2.64 2.16
CA ILE A 106 13.19 -3.26 3.36
C ILE A 106 13.07 -4.78 3.19
N LEU A 107 12.72 -5.24 1.99
CA LEU A 107 12.46 -6.65 1.70
C LEU A 107 13.63 -7.37 1.00
N ASP A 108 14.73 -6.68 0.76
CA ASP A 108 15.91 -7.18 0.04
C ASP A 108 15.58 -7.81 -1.32
N VAL A 109 14.90 -7.04 -2.20
CA VAL A 109 14.51 -7.48 -3.56
C VAL A 109 14.95 -6.50 -4.65
N ASP A 110 15.32 -7.04 -5.83
CA ASP A 110 15.74 -6.23 -6.99
C ASP A 110 14.61 -5.90 -7.95
N HIS A 111 13.48 -6.62 -7.85
CA HIS A 111 12.31 -6.46 -8.69
C HIS A 111 11.06 -6.25 -7.84
N VAL A 112 10.19 -5.38 -8.34
CA VAL A 112 8.89 -5.13 -7.74
C VAL A 112 7.81 -5.21 -8.79
N ARG A 113 6.62 -5.59 -8.35
CA ARG A 113 5.40 -5.43 -9.12
C ARG A 113 4.76 -4.11 -8.73
N VAL A 114 4.71 -3.17 -9.67
CA VAL A 114 4.02 -1.88 -9.50
C VAL A 114 2.66 -1.97 -10.15
N ARG A 115 1.64 -1.51 -9.44
CA ARG A 115 0.27 -1.41 -9.93
C ARG A 115 -0.33 -0.07 -9.53
N LEU A 116 -0.91 0.63 -10.49
CA LEU A 116 -1.83 1.72 -10.24
C LEU A 116 -3.22 1.24 -10.63
N ASP A 117 -4.14 1.28 -9.67
CA ASP A 117 -5.54 0.92 -9.87
C ASP A 117 -6.42 2.15 -9.87
N VAL A 118 -7.28 2.25 -10.89
CA VAL A 118 -8.36 3.23 -10.94
C VAL A 118 -9.67 2.51 -10.64
N ALA A 119 -10.23 2.75 -9.46
CA ALA A 119 -11.48 2.15 -9.04
C ALA A 119 -12.57 3.21 -8.87
N ASP A 120 -13.71 3.02 -9.53
CA ASP A 120 -14.96 3.75 -9.30
C ASP A 120 -16.06 2.88 -8.68
N GLU A 121 -15.76 1.60 -8.42
CA GLU A 121 -16.61 0.65 -7.71
C GLU A 121 -15.82 -0.11 -6.63
N VAL A 122 -16.53 -0.77 -5.70
CA VAL A 122 -15.91 -1.45 -4.55
C VAL A 122 -15.10 -2.67 -4.99
N MET A 123 -13.78 -2.49 -5.09
CA MET A 123 -12.81 -3.57 -5.32
C MET A 123 -12.37 -4.15 -3.97
N CYS A 124 -12.91 -5.32 -3.61
CA CYS A 124 -12.63 -6.06 -2.36
C CYS A 124 -13.23 -5.45 -1.07
N PRO A 125 -14.55 -5.60 -0.83
CA PRO A 125 -15.22 -5.06 0.38
C PRO A 125 -14.82 -5.76 1.69
N LYS A 126 -14.18 -6.92 1.60
CA LYS A 126 -13.87 -7.78 2.74
C LYS A 126 -12.46 -7.48 3.24
N PHE A 127 -12.34 -7.33 4.57
CA PHE A 127 -11.05 -7.35 5.24
C PHE A 127 -10.32 -8.66 4.94
N HIS A 128 -9.07 -8.56 4.52
CA HIS A 128 -8.23 -9.69 4.16
C HIS A 128 -6.76 -9.44 4.49
N ILE A 129 -6.00 -10.52 4.47
CA ILE A 129 -4.54 -10.51 4.45
C ILE A 129 -4.13 -10.99 3.05
N ASP A 130 -3.28 -10.21 2.38
CA ASP A 130 -2.80 -10.59 1.06
C ASP A 130 -1.81 -11.75 1.13
N ARG A 131 -1.86 -12.65 0.15
CA ARG A 131 -0.92 -13.77 0.02
C ARG A 131 0.37 -13.34 -0.69
N VAL A 132 1.09 -12.42 -0.08
CA VAL A 132 2.41 -11.90 -0.48
C VAL A 132 3.31 -11.81 0.77
N PRO A 133 4.63 -11.60 0.64
CA PRO A 133 5.48 -11.32 1.79
C PRO A 133 5.03 -10.03 2.49
N ALA A 134 4.95 -8.93 1.73
CA ALA A 134 4.37 -7.67 2.17
C ALA A 134 3.79 -6.89 0.98
N ARG A 135 2.96 -5.89 1.27
CA ARG A 135 2.36 -5.01 0.28
C ARG A 135 2.43 -3.57 0.73
N LEU A 136 2.97 -2.71 -0.12
CA LEU A 136 2.91 -1.26 0.06
C LEU A 136 1.66 -0.71 -0.63
N LEU A 137 0.89 0.10 0.08
CA LEU A 137 -0.31 0.78 -0.39
C LEU A 137 -0.18 2.29 -0.22
N CYS A 138 -0.53 3.05 -1.25
CA CYS A 138 -0.64 4.51 -1.17
C CYS A 138 -1.79 5.02 -2.03
N THR A 139 -2.82 5.60 -1.41
CA THR A 139 -3.92 6.22 -2.16
C THR A 139 -3.55 7.66 -2.50
N TYR A 140 -3.43 8.00 -3.79
CA TYR A 140 -3.17 9.39 -4.23
C TYR A 140 -4.45 10.21 -4.45
N ARG A 141 -5.53 9.55 -4.85
CA ARG A 141 -6.85 10.17 -5.07
C ARG A 141 -7.96 9.30 -4.46
N GLY A 142 -8.97 9.93 -3.88
CA GLY A 142 -10.11 9.25 -3.24
C GLY A 142 -9.80 8.70 -1.84
N SER A 143 -10.68 7.83 -1.35
CA SER A 143 -10.61 7.31 0.02
C SER A 143 -9.44 6.33 0.25
N GLY A 144 -8.76 6.49 1.38
CA GLY A 144 -7.61 5.66 1.76
C GLY A 144 -7.97 4.24 2.19
N THR A 145 -7.02 3.31 2.10
CA THR A 145 -7.18 1.92 2.55
C THR A 145 -7.64 1.86 4.02
N GLU A 146 -8.60 1.00 4.32
CA GLU A 146 -9.02 0.72 5.69
C GLU A 146 -8.30 -0.49 6.25
N TYR A 147 -8.02 -0.48 7.54
CA TYR A 147 -7.37 -1.58 8.24
C TYR A 147 -7.95 -1.80 9.64
N VAL A 148 -7.84 -3.02 10.13
CA VAL A 148 -8.40 -3.46 11.41
C VAL A 148 -7.60 -4.63 11.99
N PRO A 149 -7.46 -4.75 13.32
CA PRO A 149 -6.90 -5.95 13.91
C PRO A 149 -7.81 -7.18 13.71
N LEU A 150 -7.21 -8.35 13.58
CA LEU A 150 -7.90 -9.63 13.46
C LEU A 150 -8.84 -9.88 14.63
N GLY A 151 -10.08 -10.29 14.33
CA GLY A 151 -11.15 -10.49 15.31
C GLY A 151 -11.98 -9.25 15.63
N PHE A 152 -11.68 -8.09 15.01
CA PHE A 152 -12.41 -6.84 15.20
C PHE A 152 -13.07 -6.30 13.92
N GLU A 153 -13.17 -7.10 12.85
CA GLU A 153 -13.70 -6.72 11.54
C GLU A 153 -15.14 -6.18 11.60
N ALA A 154 -15.91 -6.64 12.59
CA ALA A 154 -17.29 -6.23 12.82
C ALA A 154 -17.44 -5.03 13.78
N ASP A 155 -16.34 -4.48 14.34
CA ASP A 155 -16.37 -3.32 15.23
C ASP A 155 -15.90 -2.04 14.50
N PRO A 156 -16.83 -1.16 14.06
CA PRO A 156 -16.50 0.07 13.36
C PRO A 156 -15.56 1.00 14.13
N LYS A 157 -15.51 0.91 15.48
CA LYS A 157 -14.63 1.76 16.30
C LYS A 157 -13.17 1.36 16.20
N ARG A 158 -12.90 0.12 15.77
CA ARG A 158 -11.57 -0.46 15.58
C ARG A 158 -11.07 -0.29 14.16
N ILE A 159 -11.96 -0.07 13.20
CA ILE A 159 -11.59 0.23 11.82
C ILE A 159 -10.87 1.59 11.77
N ARG A 160 -9.69 1.57 11.18
CA ARG A 160 -8.87 2.75 10.91
C ARG A 160 -8.73 2.93 9.41
N ARG A 161 -8.38 4.14 8.99
CA ARG A 161 -8.17 4.48 7.58
C ARG A 161 -6.80 5.13 7.41
N VAL A 162 -6.02 4.61 6.47
CA VAL A 162 -4.78 5.22 6.02
C VAL A 162 -5.13 6.56 5.37
N LYS A 163 -4.44 7.64 5.73
CA LYS A 163 -4.70 8.96 5.12
C LYS A 163 -4.30 8.93 3.64
N ARG A 164 -5.01 9.70 2.81
CA ARG A 164 -4.59 9.95 1.43
C ARG A 164 -3.15 10.48 1.40
N GLY A 165 -2.34 9.93 0.50
CA GLY A 165 -0.92 10.22 0.34
C GLY A 165 0.01 9.55 1.35
N ALA A 166 -0.50 8.95 2.44
CA ALA A 166 0.33 8.14 3.31
C ALA A 166 0.68 6.80 2.64
N ALA A 167 1.88 6.28 2.88
CA ALA A 167 2.28 4.93 2.45
C ALA A 167 2.16 3.99 3.64
N ALA A 168 1.46 2.89 3.43
CA ALA A 168 1.31 1.84 4.42
C ALA A 168 1.90 0.55 3.87
N LEU A 169 2.88 -0.01 4.56
CA LEU A 169 3.45 -1.31 4.29
C LEU A 169 2.82 -2.32 5.24
N PHE A 170 2.09 -3.29 4.68
CA PHE A 170 1.42 -4.35 5.41
C PHE A 170 2.17 -5.66 5.23
N ARG A 171 2.40 -6.41 6.32
CA ARG A 171 2.81 -7.82 6.22
C ARG A 171 1.69 -8.59 5.52
N GLY A 172 2.06 -9.52 4.66
CA GLY A 172 1.13 -10.48 4.08
C GLY A 172 1.24 -11.84 4.76
N ALA A 173 0.53 -12.83 4.22
CA ALA A 173 0.50 -14.19 4.75
C ALA A 173 1.78 -14.99 4.43
N LEU A 174 2.68 -14.46 3.59
CA LEU A 174 3.96 -15.10 3.27
C LEU A 174 5.15 -14.36 3.91
N TRP A 175 4.90 -13.54 4.95
CA TRP A 175 5.98 -12.92 5.71
C TRP A 175 6.81 -14.01 6.40
N ASP A 176 8.13 -13.94 6.26
CA ASP A 176 9.05 -15.02 6.66
C ASP A 176 9.41 -14.97 8.15
N THR A 177 8.44 -15.28 9.01
CA THR A 177 8.61 -15.39 10.47
C THR A 177 7.67 -16.44 11.05
N ASP A 178 7.89 -16.83 12.30
CA ASP A 178 6.94 -17.66 13.08
C ASP A 178 5.67 -16.87 13.50
N GLU A 179 5.60 -15.56 13.24
CA GLU A 179 4.44 -14.74 13.57
C GLU A 179 3.35 -14.83 12.50
N THR A 180 2.10 -14.93 12.92
CA THR A 180 0.95 -14.72 12.01
C THR A 180 0.65 -13.23 11.90
N THR A 181 0.43 -12.71 10.69
CA THR A 181 -0.04 -11.34 10.48
C THR A 181 -1.46 -11.14 11.04
N GLY A 182 -1.63 -10.12 11.88
CA GLY A 182 -2.87 -9.82 12.60
C GLY A 182 -3.53 -8.49 12.25
N ILE A 183 -3.04 -7.78 11.21
CA ILE A 183 -3.73 -6.61 10.64
C ILE A 183 -4.31 -6.99 9.28
N LEU A 184 -5.63 -6.84 9.15
CA LEU A 184 -6.35 -6.99 7.88
C LEU A 184 -6.57 -5.63 7.25
N HIS A 185 -6.65 -5.59 5.92
CA HIS A 185 -6.99 -4.38 5.18
C HIS A 185 -8.06 -4.62 4.11
N ARG A 186 -8.65 -3.53 3.63
CA ARG A 186 -9.59 -3.50 2.51
C ARG A 186 -9.57 -2.15 1.80
N SER A 187 -10.09 -2.13 0.57
CA SER A 187 -10.52 -0.86 -0.02
C SER A 187 -11.79 -0.39 0.70
N PRO A 188 -11.91 0.92 1.02
CA PRO A 188 -13.13 1.46 1.58
C PRO A 188 -14.29 1.34 0.59
N GLU A 189 -15.52 1.43 1.09
CA GLU A 189 -16.67 1.66 0.23
C GLU A 189 -16.50 3.02 -0.48
N VAL A 190 -16.71 3.01 -1.80
CA VAL A 190 -16.66 4.23 -2.62
C VAL A 190 -18.06 4.78 -2.72
N THR A 191 -18.26 6.01 -2.26
CA THR A 191 -19.50 6.74 -2.53
C THR A 191 -19.36 7.52 -3.84
N PRO A 192 -20.45 7.83 -4.56
CA PRO A 192 -20.39 8.68 -5.75
C PRO A 192 -19.72 10.05 -5.51
N GLU A 193 -19.73 10.52 -4.26
CA GLU A 193 -19.11 11.78 -3.82
C GLU A 193 -17.58 11.69 -3.72
N ASP A 194 -17.02 10.48 -3.55
CA ASP A 194 -15.56 10.26 -3.42
C ASP A 194 -14.82 10.39 -4.77
N GLY A 195 -15.55 10.26 -5.89
CA GLY A 195 -14.98 10.19 -7.23
C GLY A 195 -14.09 8.94 -7.44
N PRO A 196 -13.35 8.88 -8.57
CA PRO A 196 -12.47 7.74 -8.84
C PRO A 196 -11.30 7.71 -7.85
N ARG A 197 -11.01 6.52 -7.32
CA ARG A 197 -9.87 6.27 -6.45
C ARG A 197 -8.67 5.82 -7.26
N LEU A 198 -7.54 6.50 -7.08
CA LEU A 198 -6.24 6.07 -7.61
C LEU A 198 -5.39 5.50 -6.48
N LEU A 199 -5.19 4.18 -6.49
CA LEU A 199 -4.40 3.44 -5.51
C LEU A 199 -3.11 2.92 -6.15
N LEU A 200 -1.98 3.22 -5.51
CA LEU A 200 -0.72 2.50 -5.72
C LEU A 200 -0.67 1.24 -4.87
N VAL A 201 -0.26 0.16 -5.52
CA VAL A 201 0.10 -1.12 -4.92
C VAL A 201 1.50 -1.50 -5.38
N ILE A 202 2.39 -1.80 -4.44
CA ILE A 202 3.71 -2.39 -4.73
C ILE A 202 3.81 -3.71 -3.98
N ASP A 203 4.15 -4.78 -4.69
CA ASP A 203 4.45 -6.11 -4.14
C ASP A 203 5.90 -6.49 -4.47
N PRO A 204 6.60 -7.26 -3.61
CA PRO A 204 7.88 -7.83 -3.99
C PRO A 204 7.66 -8.91 -5.06
N VAL A 205 8.69 -9.17 -5.86
CA VAL A 205 8.75 -10.33 -6.75
C VAL A 205 9.80 -11.28 -6.20
N ALA A 206 9.34 -12.43 -5.73
CA ALA A 206 10.17 -13.57 -5.34
C ALA A 206 10.43 -14.48 -6.55
#